data_AF-A0A7W0NJP7-F1
#
_entry.id   AF-A0A7W0NJP7-F1
#
_cell.length_a   1.000
_cell.length_b   1.000
_cell.length_c   1.000
_cell.angle_alpha   90.00
_cell.angle_beta   90.00
_cell.angle_gamma   90.00
#
_symmetry.space_group_name_H-M   'P 1'
#
loop_
_entity.id
_entity.type
_entity.pdbx_description
1 polymer ?
#
loop_
_entity_poly.entity_id
_entity_poly.type
_entity_poly.pdbx_seq_one_letter_code
_entity_poly.pdbx_strand_id
1 'polypeptide(L)'
;IPGLLLAIGIVAALGQGLVQIMIAVGATQIPIFARLLRGSILAQRENDFVLAARSVGVPRRTILASHILPNAISPVIVQGTLALATAIIDVAGLGFLGLGPQDPSTPEWGTMLTDTTRYLQTAPHLAMIPGAAIVLSVLGFNLIGDGLREALDPKLRGRG
;
A
#
# COMPACT_ATOMS: atom_id res chain seq x y z
N ILE A 1 -9.94 -9.78 -0.33
CA ILE A 1 -11.19 -10.08 0.42
C ILE A 1 -10.94 -10.38 1.92
N PRO A 2 -9.97 -11.23 2.35
CA PRO A 2 -9.69 -11.42 3.79
C PRO A 2 -9.25 -10.13 4.52
N GLY A 3 -8.57 -9.21 3.82
CA GLY A 3 -8.08 -7.94 4.39
C GLY A 3 -9.19 -6.96 4.77
N LEU A 4 -10.27 -6.88 3.98
CA LEU A 4 -11.39 -5.97 4.28
C LEU A 4 -12.13 -6.37 5.55
N LEU A 5 -12.38 -7.66 5.77
CA LEU A 5 -13.02 -8.13 7.01
C LEU A 5 -12.17 -7.81 8.24
N LEU A 6 -10.85 -8.01 8.15
CA LEU A 6 -9.92 -7.64 9.21
C LEU A 6 -9.95 -6.12 9.45
N ALA A 7 -9.91 -5.31 8.39
CA ALA A 7 -9.96 -3.86 8.50
C ALA A 7 -11.27 -3.38 9.14
N ILE A 8 -12.42 -3.93 8.73
CA ILE A 8 -13.73 -3.65 9.35
C ILE A 8 -13.69 -3.96 10.85
N GLY A 9 -13.15 -5.13 11.24
CA GLY A 9 -13.02 -5.49 12.65
C GLY A 9 -12.15 -4.51 13.45
N ILE A 10 -11.04 -4.05 12.87
CA ILE A 10 -10.16 -3.07 13.50
C ILE A 10 -10.87 -1.71 13.65
N VAL A 11 -11.53 -1.21 12.60
CA VAL A 11 -12.25 0.08 12.67
C VAL A 11 -13.42 -0.01 13.64
N ALA A 12 -14.16 -1.12 13.65
CA ALA A 12 -15.24 -1.34 14.61
C ALA A 12 -14.75 -1.30 16.07
N ALA A 13 -13.51 -1.72 16.33
CA ALA A 13 -12.90 -1.65 17.66
C ALA A 13 -12.34 -0.26 18.00
N LEU A 14 -11.78 0.46 17.03
CA LEU A 14 -11.12 1.76 17.22
C LEU A 14 -12.07 2.96 17.13
N GLY A 15 -13.29 2.76 16.60
CA GLY A 15 -14.23 3.82 16.27
C GLY A 15 -14.09 4.32 14.83
N GLN A 16 -15.09 5.07 14.37
CA GLN A 16 -15.14 5.61 13.01
C GLN A 16 -14.22 6.83 12.85
N GLY A 17 -13.65 6.99 11.65
CA GLY A 17 -12.84 8.14 11.30
C GLY A 17 -11.74 7.83 10.29
N LEU A 18 -11.23 8.89 9.64
CA LEU A 18 -10.22 8.77 8.58
C LEU A 18 -8.95 8.08 9.09
N VAL A 19 -8.48 8.50 10.27
CA VAL A 19 -7.25 7.98 10.87
C VAL A 19 -7.39 6.50 11.24
N GLN A 20 -8.54 6.12 11.78
CA GLN A 20 -8.85 4.74 12.16
C GLN A 20 -8.88 3.84 10.93
N ILE A 21 -9.49 4.29 9.83
CA ILE A 21 -9.45 3.57 8.55
C ILE A 21 -8.01 3.44 8.04
N MET A 22 -7.24 4.53 8.03
CA MET A 22 -5.84 4.49 7.58
C MET A 22 -4.99 3.51 8.40
N ILE A 23 -5.17 3.50 9.73
CA ILE A 23 -4.49 2.56 10.62
C ILE A 23 -4.94 1.13 10.33
N ALA A 24 -6.23 0.88 10.16
CA ALA A 24 -6.76 -0.45 9.88
C ALA A 24 -6.22 -1.02 8.57
N VAL A 25 -6.29 -0.24 7.49
CA VAL A 25 -5.76 -0.61 6.17
C VAL A 25 -4.24 -0.76 6.21
N GLY A 26 -3.52 0.12 6.90
CA GLY A 26 -2.07 -0.01 7.07
C GLY A 26 -1.67 -1.28 7.82
N ALA A 27 -2.40 -1.61 8.89
CA ALA A 27 -2.14 -2.77 9.73
C ALA A 27 -2.35 -4.09 8.97
N THR A 28 -3.35 -4.18 8.09
CA THR A 28 -3.59 -5.39 7.28
C THR A 28 -2.44 -5.68 6.31
N GLN A 29 -1.68 -4.66 5.92
CA GLN A 29 -0.56 -4.79 4.99
C GLN A 29 0.77 -5.15 5.67
N ILE A 30 0.90 -4.98 6.99
CA ILE A 30 2.13 -5.27 7.75
C ILE A 30 2.68 -6.68 7.45
N PRO A 31 1.89 -7.77 7.49
CA PRO A 31 2.40 -9.11 7.25
C PRO A 31 2.95 -9.31 5.84
N ILE A 32 2.39 -8.61 4.86
CA ILE A 32 2.80 -8.68 3.44
C ILE A 32 4.17 -8.02 3.29
N PHE A 33 4.32 -6.78 3.77
CA PHE A 33 5.59 -6.07 3.73
C PHE A 33 6.68 -6.76 4.56
N ALA A 34 6.34 -7.24 5.74
CA ALA A 34 7.28 -7.96 6.61
C ALA A 34 7.80 -9.24 5.93
N ARG A 35 6.91 -10.01 5.28
CA ARG A 35 7.30 -11.23 4.56
C ARG A 35 8.16 -10.92 3.34
N LEU A 36 7.80 -9.91 2.57
CA LEU A 36 8.56 -9.47 1.40
C LEU A 36 9.97 -9.00 1.78
N LEU A 37 10.07 -8.14 2.78
CA LEU A 37 11.36 -7.65 3.29
C LEU A 37 12.21 -8.80 3.83
N ARG A 38 11.61 -9.71 4.60
CA ARG A 38 12.31 -10.89 5.12
C ARG A 38 12.85 -11.79 4.00
N GLY A 39 12.05 -12.04 2.96
CA GLY A 39 12.48 -12.80 1.78
C GLY A 39 13.64 -12.11 1.06
N SER A 40 13.54 -10.79 0.87
CA SER A 40 14.58 -9.98 0.21
C SER A 40 15.89 -9.95 1.00
N ILE A 41 15.81 -9.84 2.33
CA ILE A 41 16.98 -9.93 3.22
C ILE A 41 17.62 -11.31 3.13
N LEU A 42 16.81 -12.39 3.11
CA LEU A 42 17.32 -13.76 3.04
C LEU A 42 18.06 -14.01 1.73
N ALA A 43 17.49 -13.58 0.61
CA ALA A 43 18.13 -13.67 -0.71
C ALA A 43 19.45 -12.88 -0.76
N GLN A 44 19.47 -11.65 -0.24
CA GLN A 44 20.68 -10.84 -0.19
C GLN A 44 21.78 -11.41 0.72
N ARG A 45 21.41 -12.17 1.75
CA ARG A 45 22.36 -12.80 2.68
C ARG A 45 23.21 -13.89 2.03
N GLU A 46 22.74 -14.47 0.94
CA GLU A 46 23.40 -15.56 0.20
C GLU A 46 24.37 -15.07 -0.87
N ASN A 47 24.51 -13.74 -1.05
CA ASN A 47 25.41 -13.16 -2.03
C ASN A 47 26.89 -13.18 -1.59
N ASP A 48 27.79 -13.31 -2.57
CA ASP A 48 29.24 -13.41 -2.37
C ASP A 48 29.85 -12.22 -1.61
N PHE A 49 29.32 -11.00 -1.82
CA PHE A 49 29.79 -9.80 -1.11
C PHE A 49 29.59 -9.91 0.41
N VAL A 50 28.57 -10.64 0.86
CA VAL A 50 28.32 -10.87 2.29
C VAL A 50 29.34 -11.84 2.86
N LEU A 51 29.76 -12.85 2.09
CA LEU A 51 30.82 -13.78 2.48
C LEU A 51 32.16 -13.05 2.58
N ALA A 52 32.49 -12.20 1.59
CA ALA A 52 33.70 -11.38 1.58
C ALA A 52 33.74 -10.35 2.72
N ALA A 53 32.63 -9.65 3.00
CA ALA A 53 32.58 -8.71 4.12
C ALA A 53 32.78 -9.41 5.48
N ARG A 54 32.27 -10.65 5.63
CA ARG A 54 32.50 -11.45 6.83
C ARG A 54 33.94 -11.93 6.96
N SER A 55 34.62 -12.29 5.88
CA SER A 55 36.01 -12.75 5.94
C SER A 55 37.00 -11.65 6.33
N VAL A 56 36.66 -10.38 6.05
CA VAL A 56 37.42 -9.19 6.48
C VAL A 56 37.04 -8.74 7.91
N GLY A 57 36.13 -9.44 8.59
CA GLY A 57 35.78 -9.18 9.99
C GLY A 57 34.74 -8.07 10.22
N VAL A 58 34.01 -7.65 9.18
CA VAL A 58 32.97 -6.61 9.32
C VAL A 58 31.83 -7.13 10.20
N PRO A 59 31.37 -6.37 11.22
CA PRO A 59 30.32 -6.81 12.10
C PRO A 59 28.97 -6.96 11.37
N ARG A 60 28.21 -8.01 11.73
CA ARG A 60 26.94 -8.38 11.07
C ARG A 60 25.92 -7.24 11.00
N ARG A 61 25.87 -6.36 12.01
CA ARG A 61 24.94 -5.21 12.04
C ARG A 61 25.29 -4.18 10.96
N THR A 62 26.56 -3.93 10.72
CA THR A 62 27.04 -3.02 9.66
C THR A 62 26.80 -3.61 8.28
N ILE A 63 27.05 -4.91 8.08
CA ILE A 63 26.70 -5.59 6.81
C ILE A 63 25.20 -5.51 6.55
N LEU A 64 24.37 -5.74 7.58
CA LEU A 64 22.92 -5.65 7.46
C LEU A 64 22.47 -4.23 7.09
N ALA A 65 22.89 -3.21 7.84
CA ALA A 65 22.40 -1.84 7.67
C ALA A 65 22.95 -1.16 6.41
N SER A 66 24.23 -1.36 6.07
CA SER A 66 24.88 -0.63 4.98
C SER A 66 24.83 -1.36 3.63
N HIS A 67 24.66 -2.70 3.62
CA HIS A 67 24.73 -3.48 2.37
C HIS A 67 23.44 -4.24 2.09
N ILE A 68 22.92 -5.01 3.05
CA ILE A 68 21.77 -5.88 2.80
C ILE A 68 20.47 -5.07 2.75
N LEU A 69 20.23 -4.21 3.74
CA LEU A 69 18.97 -3.46 3.86
C LEU A 69 18.72 -2.50 2.68
N PRO A 70 19.69 -1.70 2.20
CA PRO A 70 19.48 -0.83 1.06
C PRO A 70 19.17 -1.60 -0.23
N ASN A 71 19.72 -2.80 -0.42
CA ASN A 71 19.41 -3.64 -1.58
C ASN A 71 18.09 -4.41 -1.42
N ALA A 72 17.69 -4.73 -0.18
CA ALA A 72 16.46 -5.44 0.12
C ALA A 72 15.21 -4.53 0.12
N ILE A 73 15.36 -3.21 0.19
CA ILE A 73 14.24 -2.27 0.23
C ILE A 73 13.65 -1.96 -1.16
N SER A 74 14.42 -2.09 -2.24
CA SER A 74 13.93 -1.85 -3.62
C SER A 74 12.61 -2.57 -3.94
N PRO A 75 12.47 -3.90 -3.72
CA PRO A 75 11.18 -4.58 -3.96
C PRO A 75 10.08 -4.12 -3.00
N VAL A 76 10.43 -3.65 -1.80
CA VAL A 76 9.48 -3.12 -0.80
C VAL A 76 8.89 -1.78 -1.28
N ILE A 77 9.70 -0.91 -1.89
CA ILE A 77 9.24 0.37 -2.43
C ILE A 77 8.27 0.14 -3.60
N VAL A 78 8.62 -0.76 -4.52
CA VAL A 78 7.75 -1.15 -5.64
C VAL A 78 6.43 -1.74 -5.14
N GLN A 79 6.51 -2.65 -4.16
CA GLN A 79 5.30 -3.20 -3.55
C GLN A 79 4.49 -2.11 -2.84
N GLY A 80 5.15 -1.11 -2.26
CA GLY A 80 4.55 0.05 -1.61
C GLY A 80 3.65 0.84 -2.56
N THR A 81 4.18 1.17 -3.74
CA THR A 81 3.43 1.93 -4.75
C THR A 81 2.22 1.15 -5.28
N LEU A 82 2.38 -0.16 -5.51
CA LEU A 82 1.28 -1.01 -5.96
C LEU A 82 0.23 -1.21 -4.86
N ALA A 83 0.67 -1.38 -3.61
CA ALA A 83 -0.22 -1.54 -2.47
C ALA A 83 -1.04 -0.27 -2.19
N LEU A 84 -0.52 0.91 -2.51
CA LEU A 84 -1.24 2.18 -2.34
C LEU A 84 -2.51 2.23 -3.18
N ALA A 85 -2.48 1.71 -4.41
CA ALA A 85 -3.66 1.64 -5.26
C ALA A 85 -4.77 0.78 -4.63
N THR A 86 -4.41 -0.38 -4.08
CA THR A 86 -5.34 -1.23 -3.34
C THR A 86 -5.84 -0.55 -2.06
N ALA A 87 -4.95 0.14 -1.33
CA ALA A 87 -5.31 0.84 -0.11
C ALA A 87 -6.35 1.94 -0.37
N ILE A 88 -6.26 2.69 -1.48
CA ILE A 88 -7.26 3.69 -1.87
C ILE A 88 -8.65 3.05 -2.02
N ILE A 89 -8.72 1.88 -2.68
CA ILE A 89 -9.98 1.15 -2.84
C ILE A 89 -10.50 0.68 -1.48
N ASP A 90 -9.64 0.15 -0.62
CA ASP A 90 -10.02 -0.31 0.71
C ASP A 90 -10.56 0.84 1.58
N VAL A 91 -9.88 1.99 1.59
CA VAL A 91 -10.30 3.20 2.31
C VAL A 91 -11.66 3.69 1.79
N ALA A 92 -11.81 3.82 0.47
CA ALA A 92 -13.06 4.25 -0.13
C ALA A 92 -14.19 3.24 0.12
N GLY A 93 -13.90 1.93 0.12
CA GLY A 93 -14.86 0.88 0.43
C GLY A 93 -15.31 0.94 1.90
N LEU A 94 -14.40 1.17 2.84
CA LEU A 94 -14.74 1.34 4.25
C LEU A 94 -15.54 2.63 4.49
N GLY A 95 -15.17 3.73 3.83
CA GLY A 95 -15.94 4.97 3.82
C GLY A 95 -17.35 4.76 3.27
N PHE A 96 -17.47 4.02 2.16
CA PHE A 96 -18.74 3.65 1.55
C PHE A 96 -19.63 2.80 2.47
N LEU A 97 -19.02 1.93 3.29
CA LEU A 97 -19.71 1.14 4.30
C LEU A 97 -20.08 1.94 5.58
N GLY A 98 -19.87 3.25 5.58
CA GLY A 98 -20.21 4.13 6.70
C GLY A 98 -19.20 4.12 7.85
N LEU A 99 -18.00 3.56 7.63
CA LEU A 99 -16.92 3.58 8.62
C LEU A 99 -16.03 4.83 8.52
N GLY A 100 -16.33 5.69 7.53
CA GLY A 100 -15.64 6.94 7.26
C GLY A 100 -15.82 8.02 8.32
N PRO A 101 -15.19 9.19 8.11
CA PRO A 101 -15.42 10.38 8.93
C PRO A 101 -16.90 10.70 9.05
N GLN A 102 -17.34 11.01 10.26
CA GLN A 102 -18.71 11.43 10.54
C GLN A 102 -18.92 12.94 10.32
N ASP A 103 -17.83 13.71 10.32
CA ASP A 103 -17.87 15.15 10.13
C ASP A 103 -17.99 15.49 8.64
N PRO A 104 -19.10 16.11 8.17
CA PRO A 104 -19.29 16.51 6.78
C PRO A 104 -18.28 17.54 6.28
N SER A 105 -17.55 18.22 7.17
CA SER A 105 -16.46 19.13 6.79
C SER A 105 -15.20 18.41 6.31
N THR A 106 -15.09 17.10 6.58
CA THR A 106 -13.96 16.26 6.14
C THR A 106 -14.31 15.59 4.80
N PRO A 107 -13.74 16.05 3.67
CA PRO A 107 -14.00 15.43 2.39
C PRO A 107 -13.34 14.05 2.30
N GLU A 108 -14.17 13.01 2.16
CA GLU A 108 -13.73 11.62 1.95
C GLU A 108 -14.58 10.99 0.83
N TRP A 109 -13.95 10.47 -0.22
CA TRP A 109 -14.66 10.08 -1.43
C TRP A 109 -15.55 8.84 -1.25
N GLY A 110 -15.20 7.93 -0.33
CA GLY A 110 -16.01 6.79 0.04
C GLY A 110 -17.33 7.19 0.70
N THR A 111 -17.29 8.07 1.71
CA THR A 111 -18.50 8.59 2.37
C THR A 111 -19.32 9.46 1.43
N MET A 112 -18.67 10.25 0.57
CA MET A 112 -19.37 11.00 -0.49
C MET A 112 -20.15 10.05 -1.42
N LEU A 113 -19.63 8.87 -1.74
CA LEU A 113 -20.40 7.86 -2.48
C LEU A 113 -21.59 7.33 -1.67
N THR A 114 -21.42 7.08 -0.37
CA THR A 114 -22.53 6.69 0.52
C THR A 114 -23.67 7.69 0.45
N ASP A 115 -23.35 8.99 0.55
CA ASP A 115 -24.34 10.07 0.55
C ASP A 115 -25.09 10.20 -0.78
N THR A 116 -24.52 9.71 -1.87
CA THR A 116 -25.16 9.74 -3.20
C THR A 116 -26.15 8.61 -3.40
N THR A 117 -26.11 7.55 -2.59
CA THR A 117 -27.00 6.38 -2.73
C THR A 117 -28.48 6.76 -2.69
N ARG A 118 -28.85 7.72 -1.83
CA ARG A 118 -30.21 8.29 -1.73
C ARG A 118 -30.64 9.12 -2.95
N TYR A 119 -29.70 9.56 -3.76
CA TYR A 119 -29.92 10.39 -4.95
C TYR A 119 -29.68 9.64 -6.26
N LEU A 120 -29.40 8.33 -6.23
CA LEU A 120 -29.09 7.58 -7.46
C LEU A 120 -30.22 7.60 -8.49
N GLN A 121 -31.48 7.64 -8.05
CA GLN A 121 -32.64 7.67 -8.96
C GLN A 121 -32.94 9.07 -9.49
N THR A 122 -32.54 10.13 -8.78
CA THR A 122 -32.92 11.52 -9.07
C THR A 122 -31.77 12.35 -9.61
N ALA A 123 -30.55 12.09 -9.17
CA ALA A 123 -29.32 12.80 -9.53
C ALA A 123 -28.09 11.85 -9.55
N PRO A 124 -28.04 10.85 -10.46
CA PRO A 124 -26.94 9.88 -10.52
C PRO A 124 -25.56 10.50 -10.81
N HIS A 125 -25.53 11.68 -11.42
CA HIS A 125 -24.28 12.40 -11.71
C HIS A 125 -23.50 12.79 -10.45
N LEU A 126 -24.15 12.88 -9.29
CA LEU A 126 -23.49 13.20 -8.02
C LEU A 126 -22.49 12.11 -7.58
N ALA A 127 -22.73 10.86 -7.96
CA ALA A 127 -21.81 9.74 -7.70
C ALA A 127 -20.60 9.71 -8.65
N MET A 128 -20.72 10.35 -9.82
CA MET A 128 -19.68 10.29 -10.86
C MET A 128 -18.40 11.00 -10.44
N ILE A 129 -18.50 12.13 -9.73
CA ILE A 129 -17.32 12.91 -9.32
C ILE A 129 -16.43 12.14 -8.33
N PRO A 130 -16.94 11.67 -7.16
CA PRO A 130 -16.10 10.90 -6.23
C PRO A 130 -15.67 9.56 -6.83
N GLY A 131 -16.52 8.90 -7.63
CA GLY A 131 -16.17 7.68 -8.34
C GLY A 131 -15.02 7.88 -9.32
N ALA A 132 -15.06 8.93 -10.15
CA ALA A 132 -14.01 9.26 -11.09
C ALA A 132 -12.71 9.64 -10.36
N ALA A 133 -12.77 10.39 -9.26
CA ALA A 133 -11.60 10.74 -8.47
C ALA A 133 -10.89 9.49 -7.91
N ILE A 134 -11.63 8.52 -7.39
CA ILE A 134 -11.09 7.23 -6.94
C ILE A 134 -10.44 6.49 -8.11
N VAL A 135 -11.16 6.32 -9.22
CA VAL A 135 -10.66 5.58 -10.40
C VAL A 135 -9.38 6.21 -10.95
N LEU A 136 -9.36 7.54 -11.15
CA LEU A 136 -8.20 8.25 -11.65
C LEU A 136 -7.00 8.12 -10.72
N SER A 137 -7.23 8.19 -9.40
CA SER A 137 -6.16 8.03 -8.41
C SER A 137 -5.59 6.62 -8.43
N VAL A 138 -6.44 5.60 -8.43
CA VAL A 138 -6.04 4.17 -8.49
C VAL A 138 -5.27 3.89 -9.77
N LEU A 139 -5.73 4.37 -10.92
CA LEU A 139 -5.04 4.20 -12.19
C LEU A 139 -3.70 4.92 -12.19
N GLY A 140 -3.65 6.17 -11.73
CA GLY A 140 -2.42 6.95 -11.64
C GLY A 140 -1.36 6.27 -10.78
N PHE A 141 -1.72 5.79 -9.59
CA PHE A 141 -0.79 5.10 -8.70
C PHE A 141 -0.38 3.71 -9.21
N ASN A 142 -1.27 2.96 -9.88
CA ASN A 142 -0.89 1.71 -10.54
C ASN A 142 0.14 1.95 -11.64
N LEU A 143 -0.09 2.94 -12.51
CA LEU A 143 0.84 3.29 -13.60
C LEU A 143 2.20 3.73 -13.06
N ILE A 144 2.23 4.53 -11.99
CA ILE A 144 3.48 4.91 -11.32
C ILE A 144 4.18 3.68 -10.74
N GLY A 145 3.44 2.77 -10.12
CA GLY A 145 3.98 1.54 -9.55
C GLY A 145 4.56 0.59 -10.61
N ASP A 146 3.88 0.46 -11.74
CA ASP A 146 4.35 -0.34 -12.87
C ASP A 146 5.59 0.28 -13.51
N GLY A 147 5.61 1.60 -13.72
CA GLY A 147 6.80 2.29 -14.23
C GLY A 147 8.00 2.18 -13.28
N LEU A 148 7.77 2.28 -11.97
CA LEU A 148 8.82 2.10 -10.97
C LEU A 148 9.33 0.65 -10.94
N ARG A 149 8.41 -0.32 -11.06
CA ARG A 149 8.75 -1.75 -11.15
C ARG A 149 9.63 -2.02 -12.36
N GLU A 150 9.26 -1.48 -13.53
CA GLU A 150 9.99 -1.65 -14.77
C GLU A 150 11.39 -1.01 -14.69
N ALA A 151 11.49 0.21 -14.15
CA ALA A 151 12.77 0.90 -13.96
C ALA A 151 13.72 0.17 -12.98
N LEU A 152 13.16 -0.55 -12.00
CA LEU A 152 13.91 -1.30 -10.99
C LEU A 152 14.12 -2.78 -11.33
N ASP A 153 13.52 -3.31 -12.41
CA ASP A 153 13.73 -4.70 -12.83
C ASP A 153 15.14 -4.86 -13.45
N PRO A 154 16.07 -5.60 -12.80
CA PRO A 154 17.43 -5.77 -13.29
C PRO A 154 17.49 -6.55 -14.62
N LYS A 155 16.44 -7.33 -14.95
CA LYS A 155 16.43 -8.19 -16.13
C LYS A 155 16.36 -7.43 -17.46
N LEU A 156 15.98 -6.15 -17.43
CA LEU A 156 15.94 -5.29 -18.63
C LEU A 156 17.31 -4.67 -18.96
N ARG A 157 18.28 -4.69 -18.03
CA ARG A 157 19.64 -4.15 -18.24
C ARG A 157 20.64 -5.14 -18.87
N GLY A 158 20.26 -6.40 -19.11
CA GLY A 158 21.15 -7.46 -19.59
C GLY A 158 21.11 -7.76 -21.10
N ARG A 159 20.48 -6.92 -21.93
CA ARG A 159 20.39 -7.10 -23.39
C ARG A 159 20.67 -5.82 -24.19
N GLY A 160 21.70 -5.08 -23.79
CA GLY A 160 22.26 -3.96 -24.54
C GLY A 160 23.75 -4.17 -24.77
#